data_AF-A0A542LNC0-F1
#
_entry.id   AF-A0A542LNC0-F1
#
_cell.length_a   1.000
_cell.length_b   1.000
_cell.length_c   1.000
_cell.angle_alpha   90.00
_cell.angle_beta   90.00
_cell.angle_gamma   90.00
#
_symmetry.space_group_name_H-M   'P 1'
#
loop_
_entity.id
_entity.type
_entity.pdbx_description
1 polymer ?
#
loop_
_entity_poly.entity_id
_entity_poly.type
_entity_poly.pdbx_seq_one_letter_code
_entity_poly.pdbx_strand_id
1 'polypeptide(L)'
;MTPEPPSSDTLSRIRALVGDAACTDAAQCHTLALGARPGGGPQAYLAWSSACTDGAALALLAEQFRQERLAEIAASGELSDCRFLPDPGAVCRAGTCRLNQPGPDAA
;
A
#
# COMPACT_ATOMS: atom_id res chain seq x y z
N MET A 1 1.42 20.40 -22.66
CA MET A 1 1.35 18.96 -22.37
C MET A 1 2.00 18.75 -21.02
N THR A 2 1.24 18.87 -19.94
CA THR A 2 1.74 18.65 -18.58
C THR A 2 1.91 17.14 -18.42
N PRO A 3 3.08 16.61 -18.04
CA PRO A 3 3.18 15.19 -17.72
C PRO A 3 2.28 14.91 -16.51
N GLU A 4 1.26 14.07 -16.71
CA GLU A 4 0.56 13.44 -15.58
C GLU A 4 1.62 12.73 -14.73
N PRO A 5 1.60 12.89 -13.41
CA PRO A 5 2.61 12.29 -12.55
C PRO A 5 2.53 10.75 -12.68
N PRO A 6 3.68 10.05 -12.70
CA PRO A 6 3.74 8.59 -12.93
C PRO A 6 3.07 7.73 -11.84
N SER A 7 2.50 8.37 -10.81
CA SER A 7 2.09 7.74 -9.55
C SER A 7 0.93 6.77 -9.74
N SER A 8 0.07 7.01 -10.74
CA SER A 8 -1.03 6.09 -11.04
C SER A 8 -0.57 4.80 -11.74
N ASP A 9 0.57 4.82 -12.45
CA ASP A 9 1.13 3.65 -13.14
C ASP A 9 1.79 2.69 -12.14
N THR A 10 2.63 3.22 -11.24
CA THR A 10 3.32 2.41 -10.22
C THR A 10 2.33 1.71 -9.31
N LEU A 11 1.29 2.40 -8.85
CA LEU A 11 0.22 1.79 -8.03
C LEU A 11 -0.53 0.69 -8.78
N SER A 12 -0.77 0.86 -10.08
CA SER A 12 -1.42 -0.15 -10.91
C SER A 12 -0.54 -1.39 -11.06
N ARG A 13 0.78 -1.23 -11.25
CA ARG A 13 1.75 -2.34 -11.26
C ARG A 13 1.81 -3.09 -9.93
N ILE A 14 1.79 -2.37 -8.80
CA ILE A 14 1.75 -2.99 -7.46
C ILE A 14 0.51 -3.89 -7.36
N ARG A 15 -0.67 -3.37 -7.72
CA ARG A 15 -1.94 -4.12 -7.68
C ARG A 15 -1.91 -5.34 -8.61
N ALA A 16 -1.34 -5.17 -9.80
CA ALA A 16 -1.20 -6.27 -10.76
C ALA A 16 -0.24 -7.36 -10.25
N LEU A 17 0.85 -6.99 -9.56
CA LEU A 17 1.82 -7.93 -8.98
C LEU A 17 1.22 -8.72 -7.81
N VAL A 18 0.39 -8.06 -6.99
CA VAL A 18 -0.35 -8.71 -5.91
C VAL A 18 -1.40 -9.67 -6.44
N GLY A 19 -2.10 -9.26 -7.51
CA GLY A 19 -3.15 -10.05 -8.13
C GLY A 19 -4.23 -10.44 -7.13
N ASP A 20 -4.52 -11.74 -7.04
CA ASP A 20 -5.56 -12.28 -6.17
C ASP A 20 -5.13 -12.40 -4.70
N ALA A 21 -3.84 -12.19 -4.39
CA ALA A 21 -3.27 -12.37 -3.05
C ALA A 21 -3.66 -13.71 -2.39
N ALA A 22 -3.70 -14.79 -3.17
CA ALA A 22 -4.12 -16.10 -2.69
C ALA A 22 -3.21 -16.61 -1.55
N CYS A 23 -3.79 -17.22 -0.53
CA CYS A 23 -3.09 -17.71 0.64
C CYS A 23 -3.64 -19.05 1.11
N THR A 24 -2.74 -19.88 1.64
CA THR A 24 -3.09 -21.13 2.33
C THR A 24 -2.88 -21.02 3.84
N ASP A 25 -1.99 -20.12 4.28
CA ASP A 25 -1.69 -19.87 5.68
C ASP A 25 -1.58 -18.37 5.98
N ALA A 26 -1.96 -17.95 7.19
CA ALA A 26 -1.90 -16.55 7.60
C ALA A 26 -0.46 -16.01 7.67
N ALA A 27 0.54 -16.87 7.90
CA ALA A 27 1.96 -16.47 7.92
C ALA A 27 2.47 -16.01 6.55
N GLN A 28 1.76 -16.34 5.46
CA GLN A 28 2.07 -15.89 4.11
C GLN A 28 1.51 -14.49 3.81
N CYS A 29 0.57 -14.01 4.63
CA CYS A 29 -0.06 -12.72 4.44
C CYS A 29 0.76 -11.62 5.09
N HIS A 30 1.12 -10.64 4.29
CA HIS A 30 1.89 -9.49 4.72
C HIS A 30 1.18 -8.20 4.33
N THR A 31 1.48 -7.14 5.08
CA THR A 31 1.06 -5.79 4.77
C THR A 31 2.16 -5.04 4.04
N LEU A 32 1.75 -4.19 3.11
CA LEU A 32 2.61 -3.29 2.38
C LEU A 32 2.11 -1.87 2.57
N ALA A 33 3.00 -1.01 3.07
CA ALA A 33 2.78 0.42 3.13
C ALA A 33 2.86 1.01 1.71
N LEU A 34 1.81 1.73 1.30
CA LEU A 34 1.72 2.37 -0.01
C LEU A 34 1.77 3.88 0.12
N GLY A 35 2.60 4.49 -0.73
CA GLY A 35 2.63 5.94 -0.94
C GLY A 35 3.08 6.71 0.29
N ALA A 36 2.78 8.01 0.28
CA ALA A 36 3.11 8.91 1.38
C ALA A 36 1.96 9.91 1.60
N ARG A 37 1.82 10.40 2.83
CA ARG A 37 0.92 11.51 3.17
C ARG A 37 1.67 12.74 3.65
N PRO A 38 1.09 13.94 3.43
CA PRO A 38 1.48 15.12 4.18
C PRO A 38 1.28 14.85 5.67
N GLY A 39 2.31 15.05 6.50
CA GLY A 39 2.29 14.72 7.93
C GLY A 39 3.00 13.41 8.31
N GLY A 40 3.38 12.59 7.33
CA GLY A 40 4.20 11.40 7.54
C GLY A 40 3.41 10.09 7.59
N GLY A 41 4.10 9.00 7.23
CA GLY A 41 3.51 7.66 7.10
C GLY A 41 2.87 7.40 5.73
N PRO A 42 2.38 6.18 5.50
CA PRO A 42 1.84 5.77 4.21
C PRO A 42 0.41 6.26 3.97
N GLN A 43 0.07 6.42 2.69
CA GLN A 43 -1.27 6.81 2.26
C GLN A 43 -2.31 5.69 2.38
N ALA A 44 -1.85 4.43 2.36
CA ALA A 44 -2.69 3.26 2.48
C ALA A 44 -1.82 2.06 2.85
N TYR A 45 -2.48 1.00 3.29
CA TYR A 45 -1.88 -0.33 3.37
C TYR A 45 -2.53 -1.23 2.34
N LEU A 46 -1.81 -2.24 1.90
CA LEU A 46 -2.30 -3.27 0.99
C LEU A 46 -1.85 -4.64 1.50
N ALA A 47 -2.79 -5.60 1.51
CA ALA A 47 -2.49 -6.97 1.87
C ALA A 47 -1.98 -7.73 0.64
N TRP A 48 -0.93 -8.51 0.81
CA TRP A 48 -0.33 -9.32 -0.24
C TRP A 48 0.11 -10.67 0.33
N SER A 49 0.31 -11.64 -0.55
CA SER A 49 0.70 -13.00 -0.18
C SER A 49 2.10 -13.31 -0.69
N SER A 50 3.01 -13.69 0.20
CA SER A 50 4.34 -14.17 -0.19
C SER A 50 4.32 -15.53 -0.88
N ALA A 51 3.17 -16.22 -0.90
CA ALA A 51 3.00 -17.46 -1.64
C ALA A 51 2.88 -17.25 -3.16
N CYS A 52 2.35 -16.10 -3.60
CA CYS A 52 2.06 -15.83 -5.01
C CYS A 52 2.72 -14.54 -5.55
N THR A 53 3.26 -13.70 -4.66
CA THR A 53 3.81 -12.39 -5.02
C THR A 53 5.25 -12.28 -4.53
N ASP A 54 6.13 -11.79 -5.40
CA ASP A 54 7.52 -11.51 -5.04
C ASP A 54 7.60 -10.25 -4.17
N GLY A 55 7.85 -10.45 -2.88
CA GLY A 55 7.89 -9.37 -1.90
C GLY A 55 9.00 -8.35 -2.15
N ALA A 56 10.12 -8.75 -2.75
CA ALA A 56 11.24 -7.85 -3.05
C ALA A 56 10.89 -6.91 -4.22
N ALA A 57 10.33 -7.44 -5.30
CA ALA A 57 9.83 -6.65 -6.42
C ALA A 57 8.69 -5.71 -5.97
N LEU A 58 7.80 -6.20 -5.10
CA LEU A 58 6.71 -5.41 -4.56
C LEU A 58 7.20 -4.26 -3.67
N ALA A 59 8.19 -4.50 -2.82
CA ALA A 59 8.80 -3.47 -1.97
C ALA A 59 9.50 -2.38 -2.79
N LEU A 60 10.18 -2.74 -3.89
CA LEU A 60 10.80 -1.79 -4.80
C LEU A 60 9.76 -0.86 -5.44
N LEU A 61 8.64 -1.42 -5.92
CA LEU A 61 7.55 -0.64 -6.49
C LEU A 61 6.87 0.26 -5.44
N ALA A 62 6.70 -0.24 -4.21
CA ALA A 62 6.11 0.54 -3.12
C ALA A 62 6.96 1.75 -2.74
N GLU A 63 8.28 1.57 -2.66
CA GLU A 63 9.21 2.67 -2.38
C GLU A 63 9.22 3.67 -3.53
N GLN A 64 9.19 3.22 -4.78
CA GLN A 64 9.07 4.11 -5.94
C GLN A 64 7.80 4.95 -5.84
N PHE A 65 6.64 4.31 -5.61
CA PHE A 65 5.38 5.01 -5.44
C PHE A 65 5.40 6.00 -4.26
N ARG A 66 6.07 5.65 -3.16
CA ARG A 66 6.26 6.55 -2.01
C ARG A 66 7.04 7.82 -2.40
N GLN A 67 8.15 7.68 -3.13
CA GLN A 67 8.95 8.83 -3.57
C GLN A 67 8.15 9.74 -4.51
N GLU A 68 7.39 9.16 -5.42
CA GLU A 68 6.52 9.94 -6.31
C GLU A 68 5.48 10.74 -5.52
N ARG A 69 4.81 10.10 -4.57
CA ARG A 69 3.84 10.76 -3.69
C ARG A 69 4.44 11.90 -2.87
N LEU A 70 5.66 11.72 -2.36
CA LEU A 70 6.38 12.79 -1.66
C LEU A 70 6.67 13.98 -2.58
N ALA A 71 7.10 13.71 -3.82
CA ALA A 71 7.33 14.76 -4.80
C ALA A 71 6.03 15.50 -5.18
N GLU A 72 4.92 14.77 -5.34
CA GLU A 72 3.60 15.37 -5.59
C GLU A 72 3.15 16.26 -4.43
N ILE A 73 3.25 15.78 -3.19
CA ILE A 73 2.90 16.54 -1.98
C ILE A 73 3.76 17.82 -1.89
N ALA A 74 5.06 17.70 -2.15
CA ALA A 74 5.97 18.84 -2.16
C ALA A 74 5.65 19.85 -3.27
N ALA A 75 5.23 19.39 -4.44
CA ALA A 75 4.90 20.24 -5.58
C ALA A 75 3.53 20.92 -5.46
N SER A 76 2.53 20.20 -4.93
CA SER A 76 1.14 20.66 -4.80
C SER A 76 0.88 21.44 -3.51
N GLY A 77 1.71 21.24 -2.48
CA GLY A 77 1.46 21.80 -1.14
C GLY A 77 0.27 21.14 -0.45
N GLU A 78 -0.08 19.89 -0.81
CA GLU A 78 -1.14 19.12 -0.16
C GLU A 78 -0.96 19.11 1.36
N LEU A 79 -2.06 19.35 2.08
CA LEU A 79 -2.12 19.29 3.54
C LEU A 79 -3.02 18.12 3.93
N SER A 80 -2.61 17.35 4.94
CA SER A 80 -3.41 16.27 5.53
C SER A 80 -3.51 16.46 7.03
N ASP A 81 -4.51 15.82 7.61
CA ASP A 81 -4.53 15.60 9.06
C ASP A 81 -3.29 14.77 9.42
N CYS A 82 -2.51 15.17 10.43
CA CYS A 82 -1.31 14.45 10.89
C CYS A 82 -1.70 13.15 11.62
N ARG A 83 -2.44 12.29 10.93
CA ARG A 83 -2.95 11.04 11.46
C ARG A 83 -1.95 9.94 11.20
N PHE A 84 -1.49 9.32 12.27
CA PHE A 84 -0.77 8.08 12.19
C PHE A 84 -1.72 6.96 11.75
N LEU A 85 -1.38 6.24 10.69
CA LEU A 85 -2.07 5.00 10.37
C LEU A 85 -1.25 3.84 10.88
N PRO A 86 -1.72 3.11 11.92
CA PRO A 86 -1.08 1.89 12.33
C PRO A 86 -1.20 0.85 11.22
N ASP A 87 -0.20 -0.01 11.13
CA ASP A 87 -0.29 -1.20 10.29
C ASP A 87 -1.42 -2.09 10.82
N PRO A 88 -2.47 -2.38 10.02
CA PRO A 88 -3.58 -3.21 10.49
C PRO A 88 -3.18 -4.69 10.61
N GLY A 89 -2.05 -5.11 10.03
CA GLY A 89 -1.74 -6.51 9.75
C GLY A 89 -2.56 -7.07 8.59
N ALA A 90 -2.15 -8.23 8.09
CA ALA A 90 -2.84 -8.97 7.05
C ALA A 90 -3.18 -10.37 7.56
N VAL A 91 -4.35 -10.87 7.18
CA VAL A 91 -4.82 -12.21 7.56
C VAL A 91 -5.36 -12.94 6.33
N CYS A 92 -5.15 -14.26 6.30
CA CYS A 92 -5.73 -15.10 5.29
C CYS A 92 -7.23 -15.28 5.57
N ARG A 93 -8.10 -14.73 4.73
CA ARG A 93 -9.55 -14.86 4.84
C ARG A 93 -10.11 -15.46 3.56
N ALA A 94 -10.76 -16.62 3.70
CA ALA A 94 -11.37 -17.34 2.59
C ALA A 94 -10.40 -17.61 1.41
N GLY A 95 -9.13 -17.92 1.72
CA GLY A 95 -8.10 -18.20 0.72
C GLY A 95 -7.45 -16.96 0.08
N THR A 96 -7.76 -15.75 0.56
CA THR A 96 -7.19 -14.50 0.07
C THR A 96 -6.66 -13.65 1.24
N CYS A 97 -5.45 -13.09 1.10
CA CYS A 97 -4.91 -12.16 2.08
C CYS A 97 -5.71 -10.86 2.07
N ARG A 98 -6.22 -10.47 3.25
CA ARG A 98 -6.95 -9.22 3.45
C ARG A 98 -6.36 -8.47 4.63
N LEU A 99 -6.46 -7.14 4.57
CA LEU A 99 -6.08 -6.30 5.70
C LEU A 99 -7.00 -6.63 6.87
N ASN A 100 -6.41 -6.76 8.04
CA ASN A 100 -7.16 -6.88 9.29
C ASN A 100 -7.61 -5.47 9.70
N GLN A 101 -8.52 -4.89 8.92
CA GLN A 101 -9.07 -3.58 9.26
C GLN A 101 -9.73 -3.71 10.64
N PRO A 102 -9.35 -2.88 11.64
CA PRO A 102 -10.34 -2.53 12.64
C PRO A 102 -11.49 -1.90 11.85
N GLY A 103 -12.72 -2.36 12.08
CA GLY A 103 -13.89 -1.73 11.46
C GLY A 103 -13.92 -0.22 11.76
N PRO A 104 -14.78 0.57 11.09
CA PRO A 104 -14.93 2.02 11.30
C PRO A 104 -15.43 2.44 12.70
N ASP A 105 -15.24 1.61 13.72
CA ASP A 105 -15.63 1.78 15.12
C ASP A 105 -14.39 1.74 16.04
N ALA A 106 -13.40 2.57 15.71
CA ALA A 106 -12.39 3.02 16.66
C ALA A 106 -12.43 4.54 16.66
N ALA A 107 -13.59 5.06 17.06
CA ALA A 107 -13.86 6.46 17.34
C ALA A 107 -13.49 6.78 18.79
#